data_AF-A0A3D4ISS3-F1
#
_entry.id   AF-A0A3D4ISS3-F1
#
_cell.length_a   1.000
_cell.length_b   1.000
_cell.length_c   1.000
_cell.angle_alpha   90.00
_cell.angle_beta   90.00
_cell.angle_gamma   90.00
#
_symmetry.space_group_name_H-M   'P 1'
#
loop_
_entity.id
_entity.type
_entity.pdbx_description
1 polymer ?
#
loop_
_entity_poly.entity_id
_entity_poly.type
_entity_poly.pdbx_seq_one_letter_code
_entity_poly.pdbx_strand_id
1 'polypeptide(L)'
;KFSLSDLKERGFWDHYQTAYEKAISETSTENAPWFIIPADNKWFARLAIASVIYRYFDKLKMQYPIVTEGQKAELQRAKLHLMAEKDDSNGKPKSKKKSKKRPAKKKTPVKRKAKTAPAQ
;
A
#
# COMPACT_ATOMS: atom_id res chain seq x y z
N LYS A 1 -4.35 24.20 17.82
CA LYS A 1 -4.83 25.58 18.07
C LYS A 1 -5.84 25.50 19.21
N PHE A 2 -5.84 26.45 20.14
CA PHE A 2 -6.72 26.46 21.31
C PHE A 2 -7.75 27.58 21.15
N SER A 3 -9.01 27.34 21.54
CA SER A 3 -10.08 28.33 21.53
C SER A 3 -10.85 28.36 22.85
N LEU A 4 -11.25 29.54 23.30
CA LEU A 4 -12.10 29.71 24.50
C LEU A 4 -13.52 29.13 24.29
N SER A 5 -13.98 29.03 23.05
CA SER A 5 -15.24 28.36 22.73
C SER A 5 -15.23 26.91 23.18
N ASP A 6 -14.09 26.21 23.06
CA ASP A 6 -13.97 24.79 23.37
C ASP A 6 -14.25 24.49 24.86
N LEU A 7 -13.97 25.45 25.75
CA LEU A 7 -14.33 25.34 27.17
C LEU A 7 -15.83 25.43 27.41
N LYS A 8 -16.53 26.32 26.68
CA LYS A 8 -18.00 26.45 26.81
C LYS A 8 -18.67 25.17 26.35
N GLU A 9 -18.23 24.62 25.21
CA GLU A 9 -18.74 23.37 24.66
C GLU A 9 -18.55 22.18 25.61
N ARG A 10 -17.44 22.15 26.36
CA ARG A 10 -17.18 21.08 27.34
C ARG A 10 -18.23 21.01 28.45
N GLY A 11 -18.88 22.13 28.79
CA GLY A 11 -20.00 22.16 29.74
C GLY A 11 -21.25 21.41 29.26
N PHE A 12 -21.37 21.18 27.94
CA PHE A 12 -22.50 20.48 27.32
C PHE A 12 -22.20 19.01 26.99
N TRP A 13 -21.20 18.41 27.64
CA TRP A 13 -20.74 17.05 27.34
C TRP A 13 -21.88 16.02 27.26
N ASP A 14 -22.79 16.02 28.25
CA ASP A 14 -23.88 15.05 28.32
C ASP A 14 -24.91 15.23 27.19
N HIS A 15 -25.13 16.48 26.75
CA HIS A 15 -25.98 16.78 25.60
C HIS A 15 -25.35 16.26 24.30
N TYR A 16 -24.04 16.43 24.13
CA TYR A 16 -23.32 15.86 22.99
C TYR A 16 -23.37 14.32 23.01
N GLN A 17 -23.16 13.67 24.16
CA GLN A 17 -23.27 12.21 24.25
C GLN A 17 -24.65 11.72 23.80
N THR A 18 -25.72 12.34 24.30
CA THR A 18 -27.10 12.00 23.92
C THR A 18 -27.33 12.21 22.41
N ALA A 19 -26.86 13.33 21.86
CA ALA A 19 -27.02 13.64 20.45
C ALA A 19 -26.28 12.65 19.53
N TYR A 20 -25.03 12.30 19.88
CA TYR A 20 -24.24 11.32 19.13
C TYR A 20 -24.84 9.91 19.21
N GLU A 21 -25.30 9.48 20.39
CA GLU A 21 -25.98 8.20 20.57
C GLU A 21 -27.22 8.09 19.67
N LYS A 22 -28.07 9.13 19.68
CA LYS A 22 -29.26 9.19 18.81
C LYS A 22 -28.87 9.15 17.33
N ALA A 23 -27.91 9.98 16.91
CA ALA A 23 -27.48 10.02 15.51
C ALA A 23 -26.93 8.67 15.03
N ILE A 24 -26.07 8.02 15.82
CA ILE A 24 -25.46 6.75 15.46
C ILE A 24 -26.50 5.62 15.43
N SER A 25 -27.36 5.55 16.44
CA SER A 25 -28.40 4.51 16.52
C SER A 25 -29.43 4.62 15.39
N GLU A 26 -29.81 5.83 14.98
CA GLU A 26 -30.79 6.05 13.91
C GLU A 26 -30.21 5.94 12.49
N THR A 27 -28.89 6.15 12.31
CA THR A 27 -28.29 6.24 10.96
C THR A 27 -27.29 5.14 10.62
N SER A 28 -26.91 4.29 11.58
CA SER A 28 -26.04 3.14 11.31
C SER A 28 -26.80 2.02 10.61
N THR A 29 -26.56 1.84 9.31
CA THR A 29 -27.21 0.81 8.49
C THR A 29 -26.21 -0.27 8.07
N GLU A 30 -26.70 -1.40 7.56
CA GLU A 30 -25.84 -2.50 7.10
C GLU A 30 -24.88 -2.07 5.97
N ASN A 31 -25.35 -1.20 5.07
CA ASN A 31 -24.56 -0.71 3.94
C ASN A 31 -23.65 0.48 4.29
N ALA A 32 -24.01 1.23 5.32
CA ALA A 32 -23.25 2.39 5.82
C ALA A 32 -23.17 2.36 7.36
N PRO A 33 -22.35 1.45 7.93
CA PRO A 33 -22.25 1.30 9.38
C PRO A 33 -21.36 2.38 10.00
N TRP A 34 -21.75 2.87 11.17
CA TRP A 34 -20.89 3.69 12.03
C TRP A 34 -19.96 2.82 12.89
N PHE A 35 -18.75 3.32 13.15
CA PHE A 35 -17.76 2.65 14.01
C PHE A 35 -17.34 3.58 15.15
N ILE A 36 -17.52 3.15 16.39
CA ILE A 36 -17.04 3.87 17.58
C ILE A 36 -15.59 3.45 17.84
N ILE A 37 -14.65 4.40 17.75
CA ILE A 37 -13.21 4.15 17.89
C ILE A 37 -12.69 4.81 19.17
N PRO A 38 -12.04 4.07 20.09
CA PRO A 38 -11.35 4.65 21.23
C PRO A 38 -10.24 5.60 20.79
N ALA A 39 -10.35 6.89 21.17
CA ALA A 39 -9.51 7.96 20.65
C ALA A 39 -8.43 8.47 21.63
N ASP A 40 -8.41 7.99 22.88
CA ASP A 40 -7.45 8.43 23.90
C ASP A 40 -6.00 8.19 23.48
N ASN A 41 -5.74 7.03 22.85
CA ASN A 41 -4.45 6.66 22.31
C ASN A 41 -4.41 6.88 20.80
N LYS A 42 -3.77 7.98 20.35
CA LYS A 42 -3.73 8.39 18.94
C LYS A 42 -3.20 7.32 17.99
N TRP A 43 -2.18 6.56 18.40
CA TRP A 43 -1.61 5.50 17.55
C TRP A 43 -2.62 4.36 17.36
N PHE A 44 -3.35 4.00 18.41
CA PHE A 44 -4.34 2.93 18.39
C PHE A 44 -5.56 3.34 17.55
N ALA A 45 -6.05 4.58 17.73
CA ALA A 45 -7.14 5.11 16.93
C ALA A 45 -6.83 5.05 15.42
N ARG A 46 -5.62 5.46 15.03
CA ARG A 46 -5.16 5.37 13.63
C ARG A 46 -5.10 3.93 13.12
N LEU A 47 -4.60 3.01 13.94
CA LEU A 47 -4.54 1.59 13.59
C LEU A 47 -5.95 0.99 13.41
N ALA A 48 -6.87 1.29 14.33
CA ALA A 48 -8.24 0.81 14.29
C ALA A 48 -8.97 1.32 13.04
N ILE A 49 -8.86 2.62 12.73
CA ILE A 49 -9.44 3.21 11.52
C ILE A 49 -8.87 2.55 10.26
N ALA A 50 -7.54 2.44 10.17
CA ALA A 50 -6.89 1.81 9.01
C ALA A 50 -7.33 0.35 8.83
N SER A 51 -7.50 -0.38 9.93
CA SER A 51 -7.96 -1.77 9.92
C SER A 51 -9.40 -1.90 9.40
N VAL A 52 -10.29 -0.99 9.78
CA VAL A 52 -11.67 -0.96 9.27
C VAL A 52 -11.66 -0.73 7.75
N ILE A 53 -10.95 0.29 7.28
CA ILE A 53 -10.86 0.61 5.85
C ILE A 53 -10.28 -0.57 5.06
N TYR A 54 -9.18 -1.15 5.54
CA TYR A 54 -8.55 -2.31 4.91
C TYR A 54 -9.52 -3.48 4.76
N ARG A 55 -10.27 -3.83 5.81
CA ARG A 55 -11.24 -4.94 5.76
C ARG A 55 -12.32 -4.74 4.69
N TYR A 56 -12.74 -3.49 4.43
CA TYR A 56 -13.71 -3.22 3.37
C TYR A 56 -13.08 -3.26 1.98
N PHE A 57 -11.86 -2.73 1.84
CA PHE A 57 -11.14 -2.77 0.56
C PHE A 57 -10.74 -4.19 0.17
N ASP A 58 -10.38 -5.03 1.14
CA ASP A 58 -10.04 -6.43 0.92
C ASP A 58 -11.24 -7.23 0.35
N LYS A 59 -12.47 -6.93 0.81
CA LYS A 59 -13.70 -7.54 0.27
C LYS A 59 -13.93 -7.21 -1.21
N LEU A 60 -13.45 -6.08 -1.71
CA LEU A 60 -13.60 -5.68 -3.11
C LEU A 60 -12.71 -6.51 -4.06
N LYS A 61 -11.73 -7.26 -3.53
CA LYS A 61 -10.79 -8.09 -4.30
C LYS A 61 -10.14 -7.33 -5.47
N MET A 62 -9.76 -6.09 -5.22
CA MET A 62 -9.14 -5.24 -6.24
C MET A 62 -7.80 -5.84 -6.71
N GLN A 63 -7.61 -5.94 -8.02
CA GLN A 63 -6.40 -6.44 -8.63
C GLN A 63 -5.79 -5.35 -9.51
N TYR A 64 -4.47 -5.32 -9.58
CA TYR A 64 -3.80 -4.52 -10.60
C TYR A 64 -4.09 -5.09 -11.99
N PRO A 65 -4.24 -4.24 -13.02
CA PRO A 65 -4.42 -4.71 -14.37
C PRO A 65 -3.20 -5.51 -14.82
N ILE A 66 -3.45 -6.61 -15.53
CA ILE A 66 -2.38 -7.45 -16.06
C ILE A 66 -1.83 -6.79 -17.32
N VAL A 67 -0.51 -6.58 -17.37
CA VAL A 67 0.16 -6.06 -18.56
C VAL A 67 0.32 -7.20 -19.57
N THR A 68 -0.31 -7.07 -20.73
CA THR A 68 -0.17 -8.02 -21.84
C THR A 68 1.23 -7.91 -22.47
N GLU A 69 1.70 -8.97 -23.14
CA GLU A 69 3.02 -8.94 -23.80
C GLU A 69 3.12 -7.86 -24.90
N GLY A 70 1.99 -7.51 -25.56
CA GLY A 70 1.93 -6.39 -26.50
C GLY A 70 2.19 -5.03 -25.83
N GLN A 71 1.49 -4.75 -24.73
CA GLN A 71 1.70 -3.53 -23.94
C GLN A 71 3.11 -3.47 -23.35
N LYS A 72 3.65 -4.61 -22.93
CA LYS A 72 5.03 -4.70 -22.42
C LYS A 72 6.05 -4.36 -23.51
N ALA A 73 5.87 -4.85 -24.73
CA ALA A 73 6.74 -4.53 -25.86
C ALA A 73 6.68 -3.03 -26.21
N GLU A 74 5.49 -2.43 -26.18
CA GLU A 74 5.29 -1.00 -26.38
C GLU A 74 5.99 -0.16 -25.30
N LEU A 75 5.82 -0.55 -24.02
CA LEU A 75 6.51 0.09 -22.90
C LEU A 75 8.05 -0.01 -23.02
N GLN A 76 8.58 -1.13 -23.53
CA GLN A 76 10.03 -1.25 -23.80
C GLN A 76 10.48 -0.32 -24.93
N ARG A 77 9.70 -0.18 -26.00
CA ARG A 77 10.00 0.75 -27.10
C ARG A 77 9.99 2.19 -26.61
N ALA A 78 8.97 2.59 -25.86
CA ALA A 78 8.86 3.91 -25.25
C ALA A 78 10.03 4.19 -24.30
N LYS A 79 10.41 3.21 -23.47
CA LYS A 79 11.59 3.31 -22.59
C LYS A 79 12.88 3.57 -23.38
N LEU A 80 13.12 2.84 -24.46
CA LEU A 80 14.31 3.01 -25.30
C LEU A 80 14.37 4.41 -25.94
N HIS A 81 13.23 4.91 -26.42
CA HIS A 81 13.11 6.26 -26.99
C HIS A 81 13.45 7.36 -25.97
N LEU A 82 12.83 7.30 -24.78
CA LEU A 82 13.08 8.28 -23.70
C LEU A 82 14.49 8.19 -23.11
N MET A 83 15.14 7.02 -23.20
CA MET A 83 16.54 6.86 -22.79
C MET A 83 17.49 7.52 -23.79
N ALA A 84 17.19 7.47 -25.09
CA ALA A 84 17.99 8.12 -26.12
C ALA A 84 17.91 9.66 -26.04
N GLU A 85 16.76 10.23 -25.68
CA GLU A 85 16.60 11.69 -25.49
C GLU A 85 17.42 12.23 -24.31
N LYS A 86 17.64 11.42 -23.26
CA LYS A 86 18.38 11.83 -22.05
C LYS A 86 19.90 11.89 -22.24
N ASP A 87 20.41 11.37 -23.35
CA ASP A 87 21.85 11.44 -23.67
C ASP A 87 22.27 12.79 -24.27
N ASP A 88 21.33 13.65 -24.68
CA ASP A 88 21.60 14.97 -25.28
C ASP A 88 21.63 16.13 -24.26
N SER A 89 21.42 15.86 -22.97
CA SER A 89 21.41 16.89 -21.91
C SER A 89 22.14 16.49 -20.63
N ASN A 90 23.38 16.01 -20.73
CA ASN A 90 24.40 16.35 -19.72
C ASN A 90 25.84 16.14 -20.25
N GLY A 91 26.68 17.15 -20.08
CA GLY A 91 28.03 17.19 -20.64
C GLY A 91 29.02 16.15 -20.09
N LYS A 92 29.95 15.80 -20.99
CA LYS A 92 31.25 15.10 -20.86
C LYS A 92 31.28 13.55 -20.88
N PRO A 93 32.12 12.96 -21.76
CA PRO A 93 32.24 11.52 -21.91
C PRO A 93 33.14 10.94 -20.80
N LYS A 94 32.69 9.86 -20.14
CA LYS A 94 33.58 9.04 -19.30
C LYS A 94 34.09 7.83 -20.07
N SER A 95 35.43 7.77 -20.09
CA SER A 95 36.32 6.85 -20.77
C SER A 95 35.96 5.36 -20.66
N LYS A 96 36.20 4.66 -21.79
CA LYS A 96 36.27 3.20 -21.89
C LYS A 96 37.26 2.63 -20.85
N LYS A 97 36.76 1.92 -19.84
CA LYS A 97 37.57 0.96 -19.06
C LYS A 97 37.14 -0.46 -19.43
N LYS A 98 37.85 -1.06 -20.38
CA LYS A 98 37.79 -2.50 -20.68
C LYS A 98 38.15 -3.27 -19.41
N SER A 99 37.17 -3.84 -18.72
CA SER A 99 37.39 -4.83 -17.68
C SER A 99 37.27 -6.23 -18.27
N LYS A 100 38.42 -6.88 -18.48
CA LYS A 100 38.50 -8.33 -18.77
C LYS A 100 37.86 -9.07 -17.59
N LYS A 101 36.82 -9.87 -17.82
CA LYS A 101 36.34 -10.86 -16.83
C LYS A 101 36.20 -12.26 -17.45
N ARG A 102 36.72 -13.21 -16.68
CA ARG A 102 37.07 -14.63 -16.89
C ARG A 102 35.92 -15.52 -17.38
N PRO A 103 36.22 -16.68 -18.02
CA PRO A 103 35.20 -17.61 -18.50
C PRO A 103 34.44 -18.28 -17.35
N ALA A 104 33.15 -18.53 -17.57
CA ALA A 104 32.20 -19.08 -16.61
C ALA A 104 32.43 -20.59 -16.36
N LYS A 105 32.52 -20.98 -15.08
CA LYS A 105 32.47 -22.39 -14.64
C LYS A 105 31.04 -22.94 -14.82
N LYS A 106 30.93 -24.09 -15.49
CA LYS A 106 29.70 -24.89 -15.64
C LYS A 106 29.10 -25.22 -14.26
N LYS A 107 27.81 -24.91 -14.05
CA LYS A 107 27.04 -25.40 -12.90
C LYS A 107 26.42 -26.76 -13.28
N THR A 108 26.82 -27.82 -12.60
CA THR A 108 26.17 -29.13 -12.63
C THR A 108 24.87 -29.09 -11.83
N PRO A 109 23.82 -29.83 -12.22
CA PRO A 109 22.53 -29.80 -11.53
C PRO A 109 22.57 -30.69 -10.28
N VAL A 110 22.18 -30.14 -9.13
CA VAL A 110 21.99 -30.88 -7.87
C VAL A 110 20.62 -31.56 -7.90
N LYS A 111 20.62 -32.90 -8.02
CA LYS A 111 19.42 -33.74 -7.83
C LYS A 111 18.94 -33.63 -6.38
N ARG A 112 17.74 -33.08 -6.14
CA ARG A 112 17.04 -33.23 -4.86
C ARG A 112 16.23 -34.53 -4.89
N LYS A 113 16.62 -35.48 -4.04
CA LYS A 113 15.88 -36.74 -3.80
C LYS A 113 14.52 -36.42 -3.17
N ALA A 114 13.46 -37.02 -3.68
CA ALA A 114 12.17 -37.10 -3.01
C ALA A 114 12.32 -37.89 -1.70
N LYS A 115 11.77 -37.37 -0.60
CA LYS A 115 11.61 -38.11 0.65
C LYS A 115 10.13 -38.20 0.96
N THR A 116 9.64 -39.42 0.91
CA THR A 116 8.31 -39.91 1.27
C THR A 116 8.06 -39.78 2.78
N ALA A 117 6.85 -39.31 3.14
CA ALA A 117 6.00 -39.50 4.35
C ALA A 117 6.63 -39.54 5.78
N PRO A 118 5.83 -39.23 6.82
CA PRO A 118 4.98 -40.30 7.37
C PRO A 118 3.55 -39.86 7.69
N ALA A 119 2.68 -40.87 7.79
CA ALA A 119 1.39 -40.81 8.45
C ALA A 119 1.57 -40.71 9.98
N GLN A 120 0.78 -39.86 10.62
CA GLN A 120 -0.20 -40.17 11.67
C GLN A 120 -1.03 -38.91 11.94
#